data_AF-A0A6V8P3F2-F1
#
_entry.id   AF-A0A6V8P3F2-F1
#
_cell.length_a   1.000
_cell.length_b   1.000
_cell.length_c   1.000
_cell.angle_alpha   90.00
_cell.angle_beta   90.00
_cell.angle_gamma   90.00
#
_symmetry.space_group_name_H-M   'P 1'
#
loop_
_entity.id
_entity.type
_entity.pdbx_description
1 polymer ?
#
loop_
_entity_poly.entity_id
_entity_poly.type
_entity_poly.pdbx_seq_one_letter_code
_entity_poly.pdbx_strand_id
1 'polypeptide(L)'
;FKTFADPFVGKISYFKVYSGVMKGGTQLNNINKDKTERVGQLFTMLGKTQLNLSYVPAGDIAAVAKLQATATGDTLCEKSICSVFPPIIFPQPITTFAVEPKKQGEEDKVASGLARFLEEDPTFRMERNSEVKQTLISGMGELHLEIITSRMANKFGVEVELTLPRIPYKETIRSVAKVEGKHKKQSGGRGQFGHVWIEFSPMDTGRHFQFEDKVVGGSVPRQYIPAVEKGLREALESGVLAGYPVV
;
A
#
# COMPACT_ATOMS: atom_id res chain seq x y z
N PHE A 1 16.14 -2.26 -17.47
CA PHE A 1 15.80 -0.82 -17.62
C PHE A 1 14.33 -0.59 -17.94
N LYS A 2 13.60 -1.55 -18.54
CA LYS A 2 12.14 -1.45 -18.71
C LYS A 2 11.51 -2.78 -18.36
N THR A 3 10.48 -2.76 -17.54
CA THR A 3 9.64 -3.92 -17.26
C THR A 3 8.36 -3.74 -18.05
N PHE A 4 7.82 -4.81 -18.62
CA PHE A 4 6.52 -4.82 -19.27
C PHE A 4 5.71 -5.96 -18.68
N ALA A 5 4.56 -5.64 -18.09
CA ALA A 5 3.62 -6.64 -17.61
C ALA A 5 2.61 -6.96 -18.72
N ASP A 6 2.66 -8.19 -19.21
CA ASP A 6 1.69 -8.74 -20.15
C ASP A 6 0.76 -9.74 -19.45
N PRO A 7 -0.56 -9.70 -19.69
CA PRO A 7 -1.51 -10.65 -19.07
C PRO A 7 -1.25 -12.13 -19.41
N PHE A 8 -0.69 -12.42 -20.59
CA PHE A 8 -0.52 -13.78 -21.12
C PHE A 8 0.89 -14.32 -20.91
N VAL A 9 1.91 -13.50 -21.22
CA VAL A 9 3.32 -13.91 -21.13
C VAL A 9 3.89 -13.69 -19.72
N GLY A 10 3.22 -12.86 -18.92
CA GLY A 10 3.66 -12.42 -17.61
C GLY A 10 4.65 -11.26 -17.71
N LYS A 11 5.60 -11.24 -16.78
CA LYS A 11 6.58 -10.16 -16.67
C LYS A 11 7.71 -10.33 -17.69
N ILE A 12 7.88 -9.35 -18.56
CA ILE A 12 8.98 -9.25 -19.51
C ILE A 12 9.92 -8.14 -19.04
N SER A 13 11.20 -8.48 -18.85
CA SER A 13 12.22 -7.53 -18.41
C SER A 13 13.18 -7.24 -19.57
N TYR A 14 13.21 -5.99 -20.02
CA TYR A 14 14.20 -5.49 -20.96
C TYR A 14 15.46 -5.06 -20.22
N PHE A 15 16.59 -5.54 -20.69
CA PHE A 15 17.90 -5.30 -20.10
C PHE A 15 18.91 -4.93 -21.19
N LYS A 16 19.97 -4.26 -20.76
CA LYS A 16 21.15 -3.95 -21.58
C LYS A 16 22.33 -4.64 -20.93
N VAL A 17 23.14 -5.35 -21.72
CA VAL A 17 24.35 -5.98 -21.21
C VAL A 17 25.48 -4.94 -21.23
N TYR A 18 26.03 -4.60 -20.07
CA TYR A 18 27.14 -3.65 -19.98
C TYR A 18 28.51 -4.32 -20.14
N SER A 19 28.66 -5.52 -19.60
CA SER A 19 29.92 -6.28 -19.63
C SER A 19 29.64 -7.77 -19.70
N GLY A 20 30.53 -8.52 -20.34
CA GLY A 20 30.41 -9.96 -20.49
C GLY A 20 29.41 -10.39 -21.56
N VAL A 21 28.94 -11.63 -21.45
CA VAL A 21 27.97 -12.23 -22.39
C VAL A 21 26.87 -12.91 -21.60
N MET A 22 25.63 -12.55 -21.89
CA MET A 22 24.45 -13.15 -21.31
C MET A 22 24.06 -14.41 -22.08
N LYS A 23 23.84 -15.54 -21.41
CA LYS A 23 23.37 -16.79 -22.03
C LYS A 23 22.05 -17.24 -21.41
N GLY A 24 21.20 -17.89 -22.20
CA GLY A 24 19.98 -18.51 -21.67
C GLY A 24 20.33 -19.61 -20.65
N GLY A 25 19.54 -19.73 -19.58
CA GLY A 25 19.72 -20.75 -18.56
C GLY A 25 20.75 -20.45 -17.46
N THR A 26 21.48 -19.33 -17.54
CA THR A 26 22.43 -18.92 -16.49
C THR A 26 21.71 -18.45 -15.23
N GLN A 27 22.35 -18.60 -14.08
CA GLN A 27 21.91 -17.98 -12.82
C GLN A 27 22.69 -16.70 -12.58
N LEU A 28 21.97 -15.61 -12.31
CA LEU A 28 22.55 -14.32 -11.95
C LEU A 28 22.04 -13.88 -10.59
N ASN A 29 22.81 -13.04 -9.90
CA ASN A 29 22.36 -12.41 -8.67
C ASN A 29 21.85 -10.99 -8.96
N ASN A 30 20.66 -10.67 -8.46
CA ASN A 30 20.17 -9.30 -8.40
C ASN A 30 20.80 -8.63 -7.17
N ILE A 31 21.74 -7.73 -7.39
CA ILE A 31 22.50 -7.09 -6.31
C ILE A 31 21.60 -6.17 -5.48
N ASN A 32 20.65 -5.49 -6.13
CA ASN A 32 19.78 -4.53 -5.48
C ASN A 32 18.85 -5.18 -4.45
N LYS A 33 18.55 -6.47 -4.62
CA LYS A 33 17.60 -7.22 -3.78
C LYS A 33 18.21 -8.44 -3.10
N ASP A 34 19.50 -8.67 -3.30
CA ASP A 34 20.26 -9.84 -2.89
C ASP A 34 19.51 -11.17 -3.14
N LYS A 35 19.04 -11.34 -4.38
CA LYS A 35 18.26 -12.52 -4.80
C LYS A 35 18.79 -13.12 -6.09
N THR A 36 18.98 -14.43 -6.08
CA THR A 36 19.40 -15.17 -7.27
C THR A 36 18.21 -15.38 -8.21
N GLU A 37 18.41 -15.05 -9.48
CA GLU A 37 17.46 -15.16 -10.58
C GLU A 37 17.95 -16.16 -11.61
N ARG A 38 17.05 -17.02 -12.06
CA ARG A 38 17.34 -17.94 -13.17
C ARG A 38 16.86 -17.32 -14.47
N VAL A 39 17.80 -17.15 -15.40
CA VAL A 39 17.54 -16.55 -16.70
C VAL A 39 16.89 -17.60 -17.59
N GLY A 40 15.70 -17.29 -18.11
CA GLY A 40 14.99 -18.12 -19.06
C GLY A 40 15.52 -17.99 -20.50
N GLN A 41 14.62 -18.21 -21.46
CA GLN A 41 14.89 -17.97 -22.88
C GLN A 41 15.13 -16.48 -23.12
N LEU A 42 16.26 -16.15 -23.76
CA LEU A 42 16.56 -14.79 -24.21
C LEU A 42 15.89 -14.56 -25.57
N PHE A 43 15.35 -13.36 -25.75
CA PHE A 43 14.78 -12.95 -27.03
C PHE A 43 14.92 -11.46 -27.23
N THR A 44 14.85 -11.03 -28.48
CA THR A 44 14.65 -9.62 -28.85
C THR A 44 13.34 -9.46 -29.61
N MET A 45 12.79 -8.25 -29.60
CA MET A 45 11.53 -7.94 -30.26
C MET A 45 11.81 -7.28 -31.61
N LEU A 46 11.30 -7.87 -32.69
CA LEU A 46 11.29 -7.26 -34.02
C LEU A 46 9.84 -6.88 -34.36
N GLY A 47 9.44 -5.66 -34.00
CA GLY A 47 8.04 -5.24 -34.10
C GLY A 47 7.15 -6.12 -33.23
N LYS A 48 6.31 -6.97 -33.86
CA LYS A 48 5.42 -7.92 -33.16
C LYS A 48 6.02 -9.33 -32.99
N THR A 49 7.11 -9.65 -33.68
CA THR A 49 7.70 -11.00 -33.63
C THR A 49 8.81 -11.08 -32.57
N GLN A 50 8.84 -12.23 -31.87
CA GLN A 50 9.90 -12.56 -30.92
C GLN A 50 10.98 -13.37 -31.64
N LEU A 51 12.21 -12.88 -31.60
CA LEU A 51 13.39 -13.58 -32.12
C LEU A 51 14.18 -14.13 -30.95
N ASN A 52 14.23 -15.46 -30.84
CA ASN A 52 14.98 -16.15 -29.80
C ASN A 52 16.48 -15.97 -30.03
N LEU A 53 17.20 -15.61 -28.97
CA LEU A 53 18.64 -15.44 -28.96
C LEU A 53 19.28 -16.53 -28.11
N SER A 54 20.40 -17.08 -28.59
CA SER A 54 21.19 -18.04 -27.82
C SER A 54 22.06 -17.35 -26.76
N TYR A 55 22.59 -16.17 -27.11
CA TYR A 55 23.39 -15.33 -26.24
C TYR A 55 23.23 -13.85 -26.63
N VAL A 56 23.58 -12.94 -25.71
CA VAL A 56 23.55 -11.48 -25.92
C VAL A 56 24.89 -10.90 -25.46
N PRO A 57 25.72 -10.36 -26.36
CA PRO A 57 27.00 -9.76 -26.01
C PRO A 57 26.85 -8.39 -25.35
N ALA A 58 27.94 -7.89 -24.74
CA ALA A 58 27.99 -6.55 -24.19
C ALA A 58 27.68 -5.48 -25.26
N GLY A 59 26.90 -4.48 -24.87
CA GLY A 59 26.40 -3.41 -25.74
C GLY A 59 24.94 -3.61 -26.18
N ASP A 60 24.51 -4.86 -26.34
CA ASP A 60 23.21 -5.20 -26.90
C ASP A 60 22.06 -5.10 -25.89
N ILE A 61 20.85 -4.93 -26.43
CA ILE A 61 19.59 -4.88 -25.70
C ILE A 61 18.78 -6.13 -26.03
N ALA A 62 18.30 -6.80 -24.99
CA ALA A 62 17.45 -7.97 -25.12
C ALA A 62 16.39 -7.98 -24.02
N ALA A 63 15.49 -8.97 -24.11
CA ALA A 63 14.44 -9.22 -23.16
C ALA A 63 14.52 -10.66 -22.63
N VAL A 64 14.03 -10.82 -21.41
CA VAL A 64 13.84 -12.12 -20.77
C VAL A 64 12.49 -12.12 -20.06
N ALA A 65 11.78 -13.23 -20.17
CA ALA A 65 10.51 -13.41 -19.48
C ALA A 65 10.71 -14.04 -18.09
N LYS A 66 9.79 -13.75 -17.17
CA LYS A 66 9.62 -14.43 -15.87
C LYS A 66 10.77 -14.26 -14.87
N LEU A 67 11.44 -13.11 -14.85
CA LEU A 67 12.27 -12.74 -13.69
C LEU A 67 11.35 -12.36 -12.52
N GLN A 68 11.55 -12.98 -11.34
CA GLN A 68 10.59 -12.83 -10.24
C GLN A 68 10.86 -11.59 -9.40
N ALA A 69 12.09 -11.43 -8.93
CA ALA A 69 12.51 -10.34 -8.06
C ALA A 69 12.97 -9.10 -8.83
N THR A 70 13.42 -9.22 -10.08
CA THR A 70 13.99 -8.10 -10.84
C THR A 70 12.95 -7.03 -11.17
N ALA A 71 13.28 -5.77 -10.91
CA ALA A 71 12.49 -4.60 -11.26
C ALA A 71 13.24 -3.65 -12.20
N THR A 72 12.53 -2.62 -12.68
CA THR A 72 13.10 -1.56 -13.49
C THR A 72 14.22 -0.82 -12.72
N GLY A 73 15.44 -0.86 -13.25
CA GLY A 73 16.61 -0.19 -12.65
C GLY A 73 17.54 -1.12 -11.87
N ASP A 74 17.15 -2.39 -11.67
CA ASP A 74 17.99 -3.37 -10.98
C ASP A 74 19.21 -3.78 -11.82
N THR A 75 20.28 -4.17 -11.12
CA THR A 75 21.52 -4.71 -11.69
C THR A 75 21.58 -6.22 -11.46
N LEU A 76 21.83 -6.97 -12.54
CA LEU A 76 22.08 -8.41 -12.49
C LEU A 76 23.57 -8.67 -12.74
N CYS A 77 24.22 -9.38 -11.81
CA CYS A 77 25.64 -9.68 -11.85
C CYS A 77 25.90 -11.19 -11.68
N GLU A 78 27.04 -11.67 -12.15
CA GLU A 78 27.55 -12.98 -11.72
C GLU A 78 28.18 -12.83 -10.34
N LYS A 79 28.12 -13.87 -9.49
CA LYS A 79 28.64 -13.80 -8.11
C LYS A 79 30.12 -13.37 -8.02
N SER A 80 30.90 -13.62 -9.07
CA SER A 80 32.33 -13.31 -9.15
C SER A 80 32.63 -11.86 -9.55
N ILE A 81 31.73 -11.20 -10.28
CA ILE A 81 31.93 -9.88 -10.86
C ILE A 81 30.71 -9.04 -10.53
N CYS A 82 30.80 -8.25 -9.46
CA CYS A 82 29.65 -7.51 -8.98
C CYS A 82 30.00 -6.02 -8.82
N SER A 83 29.40 -5.20 -9.66
CA SER A 83 29.48 -3.75 -9.61
C SER A 83 28.07 -3.22 -9.72
N VAL A 84 27.63 -2.47 -8.71
CA VAL A 84 26.29 -1.87 -8.69
C VAL A 84 26.31 -0.61 -9.55
N PHE A 85 25.42 -0.52 -10.52
CA PHE A 85 25.22 0.73 -11.25
C PHE A 85 24.50 1.75 -10.36
N PRO A 86 24.81 3.05 -10.47
CA PRO A 86 24.09 4.09 -9.76
C PRO A 86 22.58 3.98 -10.01
N PRO A 87 21.75 4.01 -8.96
CA PRO A 87 20.30 3.91 -9.12
C PRO A 87 19.75 5.12 -9.85
N ILE A 88 18.70 4.90 -10.64
CA ILE A 88 17.94 5.98 -11.28
C ILE A 88 17.06 6.63 -10.20
N ILE A 89 17.24 7.92 -9.98
CA ILE A 89 16.39 8.70 -9.06
C ILE A 89 15.13 9.09 -9.83
N PHE A 90 14.00 8.50 -9.44
CA PHE A 90 12.71 8.86 -9.99
C PHE A 90 12.09 10.02 -9.20
N PRO A 91 11.41 10.96 -9.88
CA PRO A 91 10.68 12.02 -9.19
C PRO A 91 9.55 11.45 -8.34
N GLN A 92 9.19 12.18 -7.28
CA GLN A 92 8.03 11.83 -6.45
C GLN A 92 6.73 12.20 -7.19
N PRO A 93 5.68 11.38 -7.05
CA PRO A 93 4.38 11.71 -7.63
C PRO A 93 3.81 12.98 -7.00
N ILE A 94 3.20 13.84 -7.82
CA ILE A 94 2.69 15.16 -7.43
C ILE A 94 1.17 15.22 -7.32
N THR A 95 0.46 14.27 -7.93
CA THR A 95 -1.01 14.27 -7.99
C THR A 95 -1.52 12.95 -7.45
N THR A 96 -2.58 13.00 -6.64
CA THR A 96 -3.21 11.82 -6.04
C THR A 96 -4.72 11.85 -6.26
N PHE A 97 -5.28 10.73 -6.70
CA PHE A 97 -6.71 10.51 -6.84
C PHE A 97 -7.12 9.22 -6.13
N ALA A 98 -8.38 9.15 -5.70
CA ALA A 98 -9.00 7.89 -5.33
C ALA A 98 -9.43 7.14 -6.60
N VAL A 99 -9.28 5.82 -6.58
CA VAL A 99 -9.71 4.93 -7.66
C VAL A 99 -10.80 4.01 -7.17
N GLU A 100 -11.93 3.99 -7.86
CA GLU A 100 -13.08 3.16 -7.55
C GLU A 100 -13.48 2.35 -8.81
N PRO A 101 -13.80 1.05 -8.69
CA PRO A 101 -14.29 0.28 -9.82
C PRO A 101 -15.69 0.76 -10.22
N LYS A 102 -15.95 0.88 -11.52
CA LYS A 102 -17.30 1.19 -12.00
C LYS A 102 -18.31 0.08 -11.70
N LYS A 103 -17.84 -1.17 -11.61
CA LYS A 103 -18.67 -2.34 -11.32
C LYS A 103 -18.37 -2.87 -9.92
N GLN A 104 -19.43 -3.07 -9.14
CA GLN A 104 -19.30 -3.68 -7.81
C GLN A 104 -18.77 -5.11 -7.92
N GLY A 105 -17.80 -5.46 -7.07
CA GLY A 105 -17.15 -6.79 -7.07
C GLY A 105 -15.89 -6.91 -7.93
N GLU A 106 -15.46 -5.85 -8.62
CA GLU A 106 -14.20 -5.85 -9.40
C GLU A 106 -13.00 -5.29 -8.64
N GLU A 107 -13.12 -4.98 -7.34
CA GLU A 107 -12.06 -4.39 -6.50
C GLU A 107 -10.75 -5.19 -6.53
N ASP A 108 -10.82 -6.53 -6.45
CA ASP A 108 -9.63 -7.39 -6.47
C ASP A 108 -8.92 -7.35 -7.85
N LYS A 109 -9.69 -7.20 -8.92
CA LYS A 109 -9.14 -7.04 -10.28
C LYS A 109 -8.48 -5.67 -10.45
N VAL A 110 -9.06 -4.62 -9.88
CA VAL A 110 -8.44 -3.28 -9.82
C VAL A 110 -7.12 -3.36 -9.08
N ALA A 111 -7.10 -3.91 -7.86
CA ALA A 111 -5.90 -3.99 -7.04
C ALA A 111 -4.78 -4.80 -7.72
N SER A 112 -5.12 -5.95 -8.32
CA SER A 112 -4.15 -6.76 -9.05
C SER A 112 -3.66 -6.11 -10.35
N GLY A 113 -4.53 -5.40 -11.08
CA GLY A 113 -4.16 -4.64 -12.27
C GLY A 113 -3.20 -3.48 -11.94
N LEU A 114 -3.52 -2.69 -10.92
CA LEU A 114 -2.68 -1.59 -10.44
C LEU A 114 -1.33 -2.07 -9.93
N ALA A 115 -1.29 -3.22 -9.24
CA ALA A 115 -0.03 -3.84 -8.82
C ALA A 115 0.90 -4.14 -10.00
N ARG A 116 0.36 -4.53 -11.17
CA ARG A 116 1.16 -4.73 -12.39
C ARG A 116 1.72 -3.42 -12.95
N PHE A 117 0.98 -2.32 -12.84
CA PHE A 117 1.46 -1.01 -13.26
C PHE A 117 2.56 -0.47 -12.35
N LEU A 118 2.52 -0.74 -11.04
CA LEU A 118 3.61 -0.41 -10.10
C LEU A 118 4.93 -1.09 -10.47
N GLU A 119 4.87 -2.31 -11.02
CA GLU A 119 6.06 -3.01 -11.51
C GLU A 119 6.61 -2.39 -12.82
N GLU A 120 5.73 -1.81 -13.65
CA GLU A 120 6.06 -1.20 -14.94
C GLU A 120 6.67 0.20 -14.75
N ASP A 121 6.04 1.02 -13.91
CA ASP A 121 6.35 2.44 -13.72
C ASP A 121 6.72 2.76 -12.25
N PRO A 122 8.00 3.10 -11.96
CA PRO A 122 8.46 3.44 -10.62
C PRO A 122 8.01 4.83 -10.14
N THR A 123 7.44 5.68 -11.01
CA THR A 123 6.87 6.99 -10.64
C THR A 123 5.42 6.88 -10.19
N PHE A 124 4.78 5.73 -10.42
CA PHE A 124 3.44 5.44 -9.96
C PHE A 124 3.46 4.89 -8.53
N ARG A 125 2.52 5.34 -7.70
CA ARG A 125 2.33 4.81 -6.34
C ARG A 125 0.89 4.46 -6.10
N MET A 126 0.69 3.45 -5.26
CA MET A 126 -0.62 3.01 -4.82
C MET A 126 -0.58 2.85 -3.30
N GLU A 127 -1.58 3.39 -2.63
CA GLU A 127 -1.74 3.31 -1.19
C GLU A 127 -3.21 3.01 -0.86
N ARG A 128 -3.47 2.13 0.09
CA ARG A 128 -4.83 1.91 0.60
C ARG A 128 -5.00 2.67 1.90
N ASN A 129 -5.83 3.71 1.88
CA ASN A 129 -6.17 4.43 3.10
C ASN A 129 -7.22 3.62 3.89
N SER A 130 -6.83 3.19 5.08
CA SER A 130 -7.65 2.34 5.96
C SER A 130 -8.78 3.11 6.65
N GLU A 131 -8.61 4.41 6.90
CA GLU A 131 -9.58 5.28 7.58
C GLU A 131 -10.79 5.53 6.68
N VAL A 132 -10.56 5.90 5.41
CA VAL A 132 -11.64 6.15 4.43
C VAL A 132 -11.99 4.92 3.57
N LYS A 133 -11.24 3.83 3.72
CA LYS A 133 -11.37 2.57 2.94
C LYS A 133 -11.28 2.78 1.42
N GLN A 134 -10.50 3.76 0.98
CA GLN A 134 -10.28 4.05 -0.44
C GLN A 134 -8.88 3.61 -0.87
N THR A 135 -8.76 3.17 -2.13
CA THR A 135 -7.47 2.99 -2.78
C THR A 135 -7.09 4.30 -3.44
N LEU A 136 -5.93 4.83 -3.06
CA LEU A 136 -5.34 6.05 -3.58
C LEU A 136 -4.26 5.67 -4.59
N ILE A 137 -4.25 6.38 -5.71
CA ILE A 137 -3.21 6.27 -6.72
C ILE A 137 -2.56 7.63 -6.92
N SER A 138 -1.23 7.63 -6.97
CA SER A 138 -0.44 8.84 -7.15
C SER A 138 0.46 8.72 -8.37
N GLY A 139 0.58 9.81 -9.12
CA GLY A 139 1.40 9.87 -10.33
C GLY A 139 1.97 11.25 -10.57
N MET A 140 2.65 11.38 -11.71
CA MET A 140 3.30 12.62 -12.16
C MET A 140 2.34 13.72 -12.61
N GLY A 141 1.05 13.42 -12.76
CA GLY A 141 0.04 14.38 -13.19
C GLY A 141 -1.28 13.69 -13.53
N GLU A 142 -2.31 14.48 -13.80
CA GLU A 142 -3.64 13.98 -14.15
C GLU A 142 -3.64 13.10 -15.41
N LEU A 143 -3.04 13.60 -16.50
CA LEU A 143 -2.91 12.85 -17.77
C LEU A 143 -2.21 11.50 -17.58
N HIS A 144 -1.22 11.43 -16.68
CA HIS A 144 -0.54 10.16 -16.39
C HIS A 144 -1.52 9.15 -15.80
N LEU A 145 -2.33 9.58 -14.82
CA LEU A 145 -3.31 8.72 -14.17
C LEU A 145 -4.44 8.32 -15.15
N GLU A 146 -4.90 9.23 -16.01
CA GLU A 146 -5.88 8.92 -17.07
C GLU A 146 -5.37 7.88 -18.07
N ILE A 147 -4.09 7.94 -18.45
CA ILE A 147 -3.49 6.93 -19.32
C ILE A 147 -3.43 5.58 -18.61
N ILE A 148 -3.13 5.54 -17.31
CA ILE A 148 -3.12 4.29 -16.53
C ILE A 148 -4.53 3.69 -16.49
N THR A 149 -5.56 4.47 -16.18
CA THR A 149 -6.93 3.96 -16.13
C THR A 149 -7.41 3.48 -17.50
N SER A 150 -7.12 4.20 -18.58
CA SER A 150 -7.41 3.77 -19.95
C SER A 150 -6.67 2.47 -20.33
N ARG A 151 -5.40 2.34 -19.95
CA ARG A 151 -4.64 1.09 -20.14
C ARG A 151 -5.21 -0.05 -19.32
N MET A 152 -5.76 0.23 -18.14
CA MET A 152 -6.37 -0.78 -17.29
C MET A 152 -7.63 -1.36 -17.93
N ALA A 153 -8.47 -0.51 -18.50
CA ALA A 153 -9.63 -0.94 -19.29
C ALA A 153 -9.21 -1.78 -20.50
N ASN A 154 -8.20 -1.34 -21.25
CA ASN A 154 -7.75 -2.04 -22.46
C ASN A 154 -7.02 -3.37 -22.19
N LYS A 155 -6.13 -3.43 -21.18
CA LYS A 155 -5.32 -4.62 -20.89
C LYS A 155 -6.04 -5.63 -20.01
N PHE A 156 -6.78 -5.17 -19.01
CA PHE A 156 -7.37 -6.01 -17.97
C PHE A 156 -8.89 -6.07 -18.04
N GLY A 157 -9.54 -5.28 -18.92
CA GLY A 157 -10.99 -5.27 -19.07
C GLY A 157 -11.72 -4.66 -17.87
N VAL A 158 -11.03 -3.89 -17.03
CA VAL A 158 -11.58 -3.29 -15.81
C VAL A 158 -11.68 -1.79 -15.98
N GLU A 159 -12.89 -1.26 -15.87
CA GLU A 159 -13.11 0.17 -15.88
C GLU A 159 -13.11 0.72 -14.46
N VAL A 160 -12.33 1.78 -14.27
CA VAL A 160 -12.23 2.53 -13.01
C VAL A 160 -12.58 3.99 -13.24
N GLU A 161 -13.05 4.61 -12.17
CA GLU A 161 -13.33 6.03 -12.09
C GLU A 161 -12.34 6.69 -11.12
N LEU A 162 -11.88 7.87 -11.51
CA LEU A 162 -11.00 8.70 -10.68
C LEU A 162 -11.86 9.72 -9.95
N THR A 163 -11.77 9.72 -8.62
CA THR A 163 -12.49 10.66 -7.75
C THR A 163 -11.51 11.38 -6.84
N LEU A 164 -11.91 12.54 -6.34
CA LEU A 164 -11.11 13.25 -5.36
C LEU A 164 -11.02 12.42 -4.07
N PRO A 165 -9.82 12.29 -3.47
CA PRO A 165 -9.64 11.52 -2.25
C PRO A 165 -10.43 12.13 -1.11
N ARG A 166 -11.11 11.28 -0.33
CA ARG A 166 -11.84 11.74 0.86
C ARG A 166 -10.86 12.12 1.95
N ILE A 167 -11.15 13.24 2.63
CA ILE A 167 -10.37 13.71 3.77
C ILE A 167 -10.81 12.90 5.00
N PRO A 168 -9.89 12.23 5.71
CA PRO A 168 -10.21 11.61 6.99
C PRO A 168 -10.34 12.68 8.07
N TYR A 169 -11.55 13.18 8.27
CA TYR A 169 -11.84 14.09 9.37
C TYR A 169 -11.66 13.40 10.72
N LYS A 170 -11.40 14.20 11.75
CA LYS A 170 -11.24 13.78 13.14
C LYS A 170 -12.05 14.70 14.04
N GLU A 171 -12.52 14.17 15.16
CA GLU A 171 -13.31 14.91 16.14
C GLU A 171 -12.50 15.17 17.41
N THR A 172 -12.74 16.29 18.08
CA THR A 172 -12.14 16.57 19.40
C THR A 172 -13.04 17.48 20.21
N ILE A 173 -12.90 17.43 21.54
CA ILE A 173 -13.62 18.30 22.47
C ILE A 173 -12.87 19.62 22.68
N ARG A 174 -13.57 20.70 23.05
CA ARG A 174 -12.97 22.02 23.28
C ARG A 174 -12.86 22.40 24.75
N SER A 175 -13.69 21.83 25.61
CA SER A 175 -13.78 22.18 27.03
C SER A 175 -13.78 20.93 27.88
N VAL A 176 -13.39 21.12 29.14
CA VAL A 176 -13.44 20.05 30.14
C VAL A 176 -14.90 19.73 30.48
N ALA A 177 -15.22 18.45 30.56
CA ALA A 177 -16.56 17.97 30.92
C ALA A 177 -16.45 16.79 31.88
N LYS A 178 -17.20 16.86 32.99
CA LYS A 178 -17.33 15.76 33.94
C LYS A 178 -18.70 15.12 33.78
N VAL A 179 -18.73 13.82 33.49
CA VAL A 179 -19.96 13.09 33.13
C VAL A 179 -20.10 11.78 33.91
N GLU A 180 -21.36 11.42 34.17
CA GLU A 180 -21.76 10.19 34.84
C GLU A 180 -22.05 9.08 33.81
N GLY A 181 -21.41 7.92 33.96
CA GLY A 181 -21.68 6.70 33.20
C GLY A 181 -22.29 5.64 34.09
N LYS A 182 -23.59 5.34 33.91
CA LYS A 182 -24.33 4.34 34.70
C LYS A 182 -24.87 3.23 33.82
N HIS A 183 -24.40 2.01 34.05
CA HIS A 183 -24.87 0.79 33.42
C HIS A 183 -25.58 -0.08 34.46
N LYS A 184 -26.91 -0.21 34.35
CA LYS A 184 -27.71 -1.07 35.24
C LYS A 184 -28.54 -2.04 34.40
N LYS A 185 -28.03 -3.26 34.20
CA LYS A 185 -28.76 -4.40 33.62
C LYS A 185 -29.02 -5.44 34.70
N GLN A 186 -29.98 -5.14 35.56
CA GLN A 186 -30.43 -6.03 36.61
C GLN A 186 -31.92 -5.79 36.87
N SER A 187 -32.76 -6.77 36.55
CA SER A 187 -34.20 -6.81 36.88
C SER A 187 -34.48 -7.61 38.16
N GLY A 188 -33.53 -8.43 38.63
CA GLY A 188 -33.53 -9.16 39.91
C GLY A 188 -32.50 -10.31 39.88
N GLY A 189 -31.69 -10.49 40.94
CA GLY A 189 -30.64 -11.54 41.00
C GLY A 189 -29.25 -11.10 40.49
N ARG A 190 -28.37 -12.02 40.06
CA ARG A 190 -27.04 -11.68 39.48
C ARG A 190 -27.22 -10.86 38.20
N GLY A 191 -26.63 -9.67 38.13
CA GLY A 191 -26.70 -8.78 36.97
C GLY A 191 -25.43 -7.94 36.83
N GLN A 192 -25.38 -7.15 35.76
CA GLN A 192 -24.26 -6.23 35.50
C GLN A 192 -24.62 -4.86 36.06
N PHE A 193 -23.76 -4.35 36.94
CA PHE A 193 -23.85 -2.99 37.48
C PHE A 193 -22.49 -2.31 37.35
N GLY A 194 -22.49 -1.12 36.75
CA GLY A 194 -21.33 -0.25 36.67
C GLY A 194 -21.78 1.19 36.82
N HIS A 195 -21.10 1.96 37.65
CA HIS A 195 -21.36 3.39 37.81
C HIS A 195 -20.01 4.09 37.99
N VAL A 196 -19.64 4.94 37.03
CA VAL A 196 -18.37 5.66 37.01
C VAL A 196 -18.60 7.13 36.71
N TRP A 197 -17.71 7.96 37.24
CA TRP A 197 -17.62 9.37 36.90
C TRP A 197 -16.31 9.59 36.17
N ILE A 198 -16.38 10.19 34.98
CA ILE A 198 -15.20 10.42 34.14
C ILE A 198 -15.14 11.91 33.82
N GLU A 199 -13.94 12.45 33.89
CA GLU A 199 -13.63 13.82 33.49
C GLU A 199 -12.84 13.76 32.18
N PHE A 200 -13.39 14.37 31.14
CA PHE A 200 -12.77 14.50 29.83
C PHE A 200 -12.19 15.91 29.68
N SER A 201 -10.95 16.01 29.22
CA SER A 201 -10.28 17.29 28.95
C SER A 201 -9.60 17.24 27.58
N PRO A 202 -9.61 18.33 26.80
CA PRO A 202 -8.85 18.39 25.55
C PRO A 202 -7.34 18.28 25.83
N MET A 203 -6.61 17.70 24.88
CA MET A 203 -5.15 17.60 24.91
C MET A 203 -4.51 18.40 23.77
N ASP A 204 -3.24 18.74 23.94
CA ASP A 204 -2.45 19.35 22.87
C ASP A 204 -2.32 18.40 21.67
N THR A 205 -2.30 18.99 20.48
CA THR A 205 -2.23 18.28 19.20
C THR A 205 -1.02 17.34 19.15
N GLY A 206 -1.27 16.03 19.03
CA GLY A 206 -0.24 15.01 18.82
C GLY A 206 -0.26 13.83 19.80
N ARG A 207 -1.10 13.87 20.84
CA ARG A 207 -1.42 12.68 21.68
C ARG A 207 -2.87 12.27 21.43
N HIS A 208 -3.08 11.00 21.11
CA HIS A 208 -4.41 10.50 20.68
C HIS A 208 -5.35 10.14 21.84
N PHE A 209 -4.81 9.74 22.98
CA PHE A 209 -5.58 9.36 24.16
C PHE A 209 -4.66 9.23 25.38
N GLN A 210 -5.09 9.75 26.52
CA GLN A 210 -4.44 9.54 27.81
C GLN A 210 -5.50 9.18 28.85
N PHE A 211 -5.24 8.11 29.60
CA PHE A 211 -6.08 7.67 30.70
C PHE A 211 -5.34 7.88 32.02
N GLU A 212 -5.95 8.64 32.95
CA GLU A 212 -5.44 8.84 34.29
C GLU A 212 -6.41 8.28 35.33
N ASP A 213 -5.92 7.35 36.16
CA ASP A 213 -6.68 6.81 37.29
C ASP A 213 -6.53 7.73 38.51
N LYS A 214 -7.63 8.41 38.88
CA LYS A 214 -7.75 9.23 40.10
C LYS A 214 -8.70 8.60 41.13
N VAL A 215 -8.92 7.28 41.09
CA VAL A 215 -9.83 6.57 42.02
C VAL A 215 -9.25 6.57 43.44
N VAL A 216 -9.99 7.14 44.39
CA VAL A 216 -9.63 7.18 45.82
C VAL A 216 -10.47 6.19 46.61
N GLY A 217 -9.86 5.51 47.58
CA GLY A 217 -10.58 4.67 48.55
C GLY A 217 -11.12 3.33 48.02
N GLY A 218 -10.71 2.89 46.82
CA GLY A 218 -11.12 1.60 46.26
C GLY A 218 -12.59 1.52 45.85
N SER A 219 -13.24 2.66 45.61
CA SER A 219 -14.63 2.76 45.15
C SER A 219 -14.88 2.04 43.83
N VAL A 220 -13.85 1.90 42.99
CA VAL A 220 -13.81 0.99 41.84
C VAL A 220 -12.69 -0.02 42.06
N PRO A 221 -12.96 -1.34 42.05
CA PRO A 221 -11.90 -2.34 42.16
C PRO A 221 -10.91 -2.22 41.00
N ARG A 222 -9.60 -2.22 41.31
CA ARG A 222 -8.52 -2.03 40.32
C ARG A 222 -8.57 -2.98 39.13
N GLN A 223 -9.15 -4.17 39.31
CA GLN A 223 -9.31 -5.17 38.26
C GLN A 223 -10.24 -4.72 37.11
N TYR A 224 -11.17 -3.78 37.37
CA TYR A 224 -12.10 -3.28 36.36
C TYR A 224 -11.61 -2.03 35.63
N ILE A 225 -10.56 -1.37 36.12
CA ILE A 225 -10.01 -0.14 35.52
C ILE A 225 -9.54 -0.37 34.07
N PRO A 226 -8.79 -1.44 33.74
CA PRO A 226 -8.40 -1.73 32.37
C PRO A 226 -9.60 -1.97 31.43
N ALA A 227 -10.71 -2.50 31.96
CA ALA A 227 -11.92 -2.73 31.18
C ALA A 227 -12.63 -1.40 30.85
N VAL A 228 -12.63 -0.44 31.79
CA VAL A 228 -13.14 0.92 31.55
C VAL A 228 -12.28 1.64 30.52
N GLU A 229 -10.94 1.57 30.65
CA GLU A 229 -10.03 2.15 29.67
C GLU A 229 -10.24 1.56 28.27
N LYS A 230 -10.35 0.24 28.17
CA LYS A 230 -10.62 -0.43 26.90
C LYS A 230 -11.94 0.04 26.28
N GLY A 231 -13.01 0.15 27.06
CA GLY A 231 -14.31 0.65 26.58
C GLY A 231 -14.25 2.10 26.11
N LEU A 232 -13.44 2.95 26.76
CA LEU A 232 -13.20 4.32 26.31
C LEU A 232 -12.42 4.34 24.99
N ARG A 233 -11.38 3.51 24.84
CA ARG A 233 -10.63 3.40 23.58
C ARG A 233 -11.51 2.95 22.42
N GLU A 234 -12.39 1.99 22.64
CA GLU A 234 -13.37 1.54 21.64
C GLU A 234 -14.36 2.66 21.27
N ALA A 235 -14.80 3.46 22.25
CA ALA A 235 -15.69 4.60 22.00
C ALA A 235 -15.04 5.74 21.20
N LEU A 236 -13.71 5.89 21.25
CA LEU A 236 -12.99 6.91 20.47
C LEU A 236 -12.96 6.59 18.96
N GLU A 237 -13.24 5.35 18.55
CA GLU A 237 -13.26 5.00 17.12
C GLU A 237 -14.41 5.69 16.38
N SER A 238 -15.48 6.08 17.08
CA SER A 238 -16.65 6.73 16.49
C SER A 238 -17.15 7.91 17.31
N GLY A 239 -16.86 9.11 16.82
CA GLY A 239 -17.25 10.38 17.41
C GLY A 239 -18.75 10.66 17.35
N VAL A 240 -19.19 11.62 18.16
CA VAL A 240 -20.60 11.93 18.37
C VAL A 240 -21.21 12.83 17.30
N LEU A 241 -20.40 13.57 16.54
CA LEU A 241 -20.90 14.51 15.54
C LEU A 241 -21.17 13.84 14.19
N ALA A 242 -20.17 13.16 13.64
CA ALA A 242 -20.23 12.55 12.31
C ALA A 242 -19.63 11.13 12.28
N GLY A 243 -19.34 10.55 13.45
CA GLY A 243 -18.83 9.19 13.55
C GLY A 243 -17.33 9.05 13.24
N TYR A 244 -16.58 10.16 13.17
CA TYR A 244 -15.15 10.12 12.90
C TYR A 244 -14.34 9.79 14.16
N PRO A 245 -13.12 9.24 14.03
CA PRO A 245 -12.25 8.98 15.18
C PRO A 245 -12.01 10.25 16.01
N VAL A 246 -12.15 10.12 17.32
CA VAL A 246 -11.92 11.18 18.29
C VAL A 246 -10.43 11.20 18.67
N VAL A 247 -9.84 12.39 18.70
CA VAL A 247 -8.44 12.64 19.07
C VAL A 247 -8.29 13.68 20.16
#